data_AF-A0A7J3A6U2-F1
#
_entry.id   AF-A0A7J3A6U2-F1
#
_cell.length_a   1.000
_cell.length_b   1.000
_cell.length_c   1.000
_cell.angle_alpha   90.00
_cell.angle_beta   90.00
_cell.angle_gamma   90.00
#
_symmetry.space_group_name_H-M   'P 1'
#
loop_
_entity.id
_entity.type
_entity.pdbx_description
1 polymer ?
#
loop_
_entity_poly.entity_id
_entity_poly.type
_entity_poly.pdbx_seq_one_letter_code
_entity_poly.pdbx_strand_id
1 'polypeptide(L)'
;MPKKIWNEKELLPKILELRKKGMSYREIAKHIGCSTFTVSRILSPFESPQSRLKQVVELAEKVDDISKKVDELASKLKDVEFVENIRELLSIIGKRLSGLEERISQLEKKLEFIEESARRRVEGEDECKHIDEDGFCTLWCWDERIEGWEMKEVSVRGKKEYYLNVKKHPLVCLACPDYE
;
A
#
# COMPACT_ATOMS: atom_id res chain seq x y z
N MET A 1 70.74 10.43 -39.63
CA MET A 1 69.95 9.26 -39.18
C MET A 1 68.51 9.69 -38.96
N PRO A 2 67.49 8.98 -39.49
CA PRO A 2 66.09 9.30 -39.27
C PRO A 2 65.70 9.11 -37.79
N LYS A 3 65.01 10.07 -37.18
CA LYS A 3 64.47 9.91 -35.83
C LYS A 3 63.23 9.02 -35.91
N LYS A 4 63.26 7.86 -35.25
CA LYS A 4 62.07 6.99 -35.09
C LYS A 4 61.03 7.74 -34.25
N ILE A 5 59.91 8.09 -34.87
CA ILE A 5 58.78 8.73 -34.20
C ILE A 5 57.97 7.64 -33.52
N TRP A 6 57.76 7.77 -32.22
CA TRP A 6 57.01 6.81 -31.41
C TRP A 6 55.58 7.32 -31.18
N ASN A 7 54.59 6.42 -31.25
CA ASN A 7 53.21 6.75 -30.93
C ASN A 7 52.99 6.74 -29.41
N GLU A 8 52.85 7.93 -28.81
CA GLU A 8 52.71 8.08 -27.36
C GLU A 8 51.42 7.48 -26.81
N LYS A 9 50.32 7.48 -27.59
CA LYS A 9 49.02 6.94 -27.15
C LYS A 9 49.04 5.43 -26.93
N GLU A 10 49.85 4.69 -27.69
CA GLU A 10 49.99 3.24 -27.59
C GLU A 10 50.99 2.81 -26.51
N LEU A 11 51.99 3.66 -26.24
CA LEU A 11 53.03 3.38 -25.27
C LEU A 11 52.61 3.71 -23.83
N LEU A 12 51.76 4.73 -23.65
CA LEU A 12 51.35 5.21 -22.33
C LEU A 12 50.74 4.12 -21.42
N PRO A 13 49.76 3.29 -21.85
CA PRO A 13 49.17 2.27 -20.98
C PRO A 13 50.20 1.23 -20.52
N LYS A 14 51.08 0.78 -21.44
CA LYS A 14 52.13 -0.20 -21.17
C LYS A 14 53.20 0.34 -20.21
N ILE A 15 53.61 1.60 -20.39
CA ILE A 15 54.55 2.27 -19.49
C ILE A 15 53.94 2.43 -18.09
N LEU A 16 52.67 2.86 -17.99
CA LEU A 16 51.99 3.03 -16.71
C LEU A 16 51.83 1.70 -15.96
N GLU A 17 51.51 0.60 -16.65
CA GLU A 17 51.43 -0.73 -16.02
C GLU A 17 52.78 -1.20 -15.48
N LEU A 18 53.86 -1.11 -16.27
CA LEU A 18 55.20 -1.49 -15.81
C LEU A 18 55.67 -0.59 -14.66
N ARG A 19 55.26 0.68 -14.67
CA ARG A 19 55.54 1.61 -13.58
C ARG A 19 54.78 1.27 -12.30
N LYS A 20 53.50 0.88 -12.40
CA LYS A 20 52.71 0.36 -11.26
C LYS A 20 53.33 -0.90 -10.64
N LYS A 21 54.01 -1.72 -11.45
CA LYS A 21 54.78 -2.89 -10.98
C LYS A 21 56.11 -2.54 -10.31
N GLY A 22 56.46 -1.26 -10.19
CA GLY A 22 57.65 -0.80 -9.49
C GLY A 22 58.94 -0.78 -10.33
N MET A 23 58.88 -1.02 -11.64
CA MET A 23 60.07 -1.01 -12.50
C MET A 23 60.69 0.39 -12.63
N SER A 24 62.01 0.44 -12.78
CA SER A 24 62.78 1.65 -13.04
C SER A 24 62.64 2.12 -14.50
N TYR A 25 62.94 3.40 -14.77
CA TYR A 25 62.85 3.95 -16.13
C TYR A 25 63.75 3.22 -17.14
N ARG A 26 64.88 2.67 -16.67
CA ARG A 26 65.80 1.88 -17.51
C ARG A 26 65.21 0.51 -17.87
N GLU A 27 64.56 -0.15 -16.92
CA GLU A 27 63.92 -1.45 -17.15
C GLU A 27 62.72 -1.32 -18.08
N ILE A 28 61.89 -0.28 -17.87
CA ILE A 28 60.74 0.02 -18.73
C ILE A 28 61.21 0.31 -20.16
N ALA A 29 62.25 1.13 -20.33
CA ALA A 29 62.83 1.45 -21.62
C ALA A 29 63.34 0.20 -22.35
N LYS A 30 64.01 -0.71 -21.61
CA LYS A 30 64.49 -2.00 -22.14
C LYS A 30 63.33 -2.93 -22.53
N HIS A 31 62.27 -2.99 -21.73
CA HIS A 31 61.09 -3.82 -22.02
C HIS A 31 60.31 -3.36 -23.26
N ILE A 32 60.23 -2.05 -23.48
CA ILE A 32 59.43 -1.47 -24.57
C ILE A 32 60.27 -1.24 -25.83
N GLY A 33 61.60 -1.27 -25.71
CA GLY A 33 62.52 -1.00 -26.81
C GLY A 33 62.58 0.48 -27.19
N CYS A 34 62.34 1.38 -26.24
CA CYS A 34 62.41 2.83 -26.43
C CYS A 34 63.52 3.45 -25.57
N SER A 35 63.77 4.76 -25.72
CA SER A 35 64.80 5.43 -24.91
C SER A 35 64.30 5.72 -23.50
N THR A 36 65.21 5.77 -22.52
CA THR A 36 64.91 6.20 -21.13
C THR A 36 64.32 7.61 -21.09
N PHE A 37 64.76 8.49 -21.98
CA PHE A 37 64.20 9.83 -22.16
C PHE A 37 62.74 9.77 -22.61
N THR A 38 62.37 8.86 -23.51
CA THR A 38 60.98 8.64 -23.95
C THR A 38 60.11 8.24 -22.77
N VAL A 39 60.57 7.31 -21.93
CA VAL A 39 59.84 6.88 -20.71
C VAL A 39 59.69 8.03 -19.72
N SER A 40 60.77 8.77 -19.43
CA SER A 40 60.73 9.92 -18.52
C SER A 40 59.81 11.03 -19.03
N ARG A 41 59.80 11.31 -20.33
CA ARG A 41 58.93 12.31 -20.95
C ARG A 41 57.45 11.93 -20.89
N ILE A 42 57.14 10.64 -20.98
CA ILE A 42 55.77 10.10 -20.88
C ILE A 42 55.28 10.07 -19.42
N LEU A 43 56.16 9.75 -18.45
CA LEU A 43 55.79 9.63 -17.03
C LEU A 43 55.83 10.95 -16.25
N SER A 44 56.65 11.93 -16.66
CA SER A 44 56.79 13.19 -15.91
C SER A 44 55.46 13.94 -15.68
N PRO A 45 54.48 13.94 -16.61
CA PRO A 45 53.19 14.60 -16.39
C PRO A 45 52.32 13.90 -15.33
N PHE A 46 52.63 12.67 -14.94
CA PHE A 46 51.87 11.88 -13.96
C PHE A 46 52.58 11.78 -12.61
N GLU A 47 53.91 11.88 -12.60
CA GLU A 47 54.73 11.78 -11.39
C GLU A 47 55.15 13.12 -10.80
N SER A 48 54.92 14.23 -11.51
CA SER A 48 55.21 15.55 -10.97
C SER A 48 54.39 15.81 -9.69
N PRO A 49 54.96 16.50 -8.68
CA PRO A 49 54.24 16.86 -7.46
C PRO A 49 52.92 17.58 -7.75
N GLN A 50 52.91 18.45 -8.77
CA GLN A 50 51.73 19.18 -9.22
C GLN A 50 50.64 18.26 -9.80
N SER A 51 51.02 17.25 -10.58
CA SER A 51 50.09 16.26 -11.13
C SER A 51 49.47 15.38 -10.05
N ARG A 52 50.29 14.94 -9.09
CA ARG A 52 49.81 14.17 -7.93
C ARG A 52 48.86 15.00 -7.08
N LEU A 53 49.20 16.27 -6.81
CA LEU A 53 48.32 17.18 -6.09
C LEU A 53 46.98 17.35 -6.80
N LYS A 54 46.99 17.54 -8.13
CA LYS A 54 45.77 17.64 -8.93
C LYS A 54 44.90 16.38 -8.82
N GLN A 55 45.51 15.19 -8.94
CA GLN A 55 44.79 13.91 -8.78
C GLN A 55 44.20 13.74 -7.37
N VAL A 56 44.91 14.17 -6.34
CA VAL A 56 44.44 14.13 -4.94
C VAL A 56 43.25 15.07 -4.74
N VAL A 57 43.29 16.28 -5.31
CA VAL A 57 42.16 17.23 -5.26
C VAL A 57 40.94 16.67 -5.99
N GLU A 58 41.11 16.14 -7.20
CA GLU A 58 40.01 15.50 -7.96
C GLU A 58 39.40 14.29 -7.23
N LEU A 59 40.24 13.50 -6.53
CA LEU A 59 39.75 12.40 -5.70
C LEU A 59 39.01 12.91 -4.47
N ALA A 60 39.49 13.97 -3.83
CA ALA A 60 38.83 14.57 -2.67
C ALA A 60 37.44 15.12 -3.05
N GLU A 61 37.31 15.78 -4.21
CA GLU A 61 36.02 16.22 -4.75
C GLU A 61 35.07 15.05 -4.98
N LYS A 62 35.54 13.95 -5.57
CA LYS A 62 34.73 12.74 -5.77
C LYS A 62 34.29 12.10 -4.45
N VAL A 63 35.15 12.11 -3.43
CA VAL A 63 34.81 11.59 -2.10
C VAL A 63 33.74 12.46 -1.44
N ASP A 64 33.84 13.79 -1.58
CA ASP A 64 32.83 14.73 -1.08
C ASP A 64 31.47 14.52 -1.77
N ASP A 65 31.47 14.35 -3.10
CA ASP A 65 30.26 14.04 -3.86
C ASP A 65 29.62 12.70 -3.47
N ILE A 66 30.45 11.67 -3.22
CA ILE A 66 29.96 10.37 -2.73
C ILE A 66 29.37 10.53 -1.33
N SER A 67 30.02 11.29 -0.44
CA SER A 67 29.50 11.55 0.91
C SER A 67 28.11 12.16 0.87
N LYS A 68 27.91 13.21 0.04
CA LYS A 68 26.60 13.84 -0.14
C LYS A 68 25.53 12.86 -0.63
N LYS A 69 25.88 11.99 -1.58
CA LYS A 69 24.96 10.96 -2.07
C LYS A 69 24.61 9.92 -1.00
N VAL A 70 25.57 9.56 -0.15
CA VAL A 70 25.31 8.65 0.98
C VAL A 70 24.36 9.30 1.98
N ASP A 71 24.53 10.59 2.29
CA ASP A 71 23.64 11.33 3.18
C ASP A 71 22.21 11.45 2.60
N GLU A 72 22.08 11.71 1.30
CA GLU A 72 20.78 11.70 0.60
C GLU A 72 20.11 10.32 0.65
N LEU A 73 20.86 9.24 0.45
CA LEU A 73 20.32 7.88 0.53
C LEU A 73 19.93 7.52 1.97
N ALA A 74 20.72 7.93 2.96
CA ALA A 74 20.42 7.69 4.37
C ALA A 74 19.13 8.40 4.82
N SER A 75 18.86 9.61 4.30
CA SER A 75 17.59 10.30 4.59
C SER A 75 16.39 9.58 3.96
N LYS A 76 16.49 9.15 2.70
CA LYS A 76 15.44 8.33 2.04
C LYS A 76 15.21 6.98 2.72
N LEU A 77 16.22 6.41 3.37
CA LEU A 77 16.07 5.15 4.10
C LEU A 77 15.16 5.30 5.33
N LYS A 78 15.11 6.48 5.96
CA LYS A 78 14.19 6.76 7.09
C LYS A 78 12.72 6.68 6.66
N ASP A 79 12.42 7.02 5.41
CA ASP A 79 11.06 6.88 4.87
C ASP A 79 10.63 5.41 4.75
N VAL A 80 11.58 4.46 4.73
CA VAL A 80 11.28 3.02 4.71
C VAL A 80 10.81 2.52 6.08
N GLU A 81 11.32 3.05 7.19
CA GLU A 81 10.82 2.74 8.54
C GLU A 81 9.33 3.13 8.69
N PHE A 82 8.92 4.22 8.03
CA PHE A 82 7.51 4.61 7.98
C PHE A 82 6.62 3.57 7.26
N VAL A 83 7.16 2.89 6.23
CA VAL A 83 6.44 1.82 5.53
C VAL A 83 6.20 0.60 6.43
N GLU A 84 7.12 0.29 7.35
CA GLU A 84 6.95 -0.81 8.31
C GLU A 84 5.78 -0.53 9.27
N ASN A 85 5.67 0.69 9.78
CA ASN A 85 4.55 1.11 10.62
C ASN A 85 3.20 1.02 9.88
N ILE A 86 3.17 1.45 8.61
CA ILE A 86 1.97 1.30 7.78
C ILE A 86 1.59 -0.18 7.63
N ARG A 87 2.56 -1.06 7.42
CA ARG A 87 2.33 -2.50 7.29
C ARG A 87 1.70 -3.10 8.54
N GLU A 88 2.15 -2.67 9.72
CA GLU A 88 1.56 -3.12 10.99
C GLU A 88 0.12 -2.62 11.15
N LEU A 89 -0.14 -1.34 10.86
CA LEU A 89 -1.50 -0.77 10.90
C LEU A 89 -2.45 -1.49 9.91
N LEU A 90 -1.99 -1.81 8.71
CA LEU A 90 -2.77 -2.56 7.72
C LEU A 90 -3.12 -3.97 8.23
N SER A 91 -2.20 -4.64 8.95
CA SER A 91 -2.47 -5.94 9.57
C SER A 91 -3.57 -5.85 10.63
N ILE A 92 -3.54 -4.81 11.48
CA ILE A 92 -4.56 -4.58 12.50
C ILE A 92 -5.92 -4.28 11.85
N ILE A 93 -5.95 -3.43 10.84
CA ILE A 93 -7.18 -3.09 10.10
C ILE A 93 -7.75 -4.35 9.44
N GLY A 94 -6.91 -5.16 8.79
CA GLY A 94 -7.34 -6.43 8.18
C GLY A 94 -8.03 -7.36 9.16
N LYS A 95 -7.47 -7.55 10.37
CA LYS A 95 -8.10 -8.37 11.42
C LYS A 95 -9.44 -7.81 11.91
N ARG A 96 -9.56 -6.48 12.00
CA ARG A 96 -10.82 -5.84 12.40
C ARG A 96 -11.88 -5.98 11.31
N LEU A 97 -11.51 -5.84 10.04
CA LEU A 97 -12.42 -6.04 8.91
C LEU A 97 -12.96 -7.47 8.87
N SER A 98 -12.10 -8.48 8.99
CA SER A 98 -12.56 -9.87 9.00
C SER A 98 -13.51 -10.17 10.18
N GLY A 99 -13.25 -9.58 11.35
CA GLY A 99 -14.14 -9.71 12.50
C GLY A 99 -15.50 -9.00 12.32
N LEU A 100 -15.54 -7.90 11.56
CA LEU A 100 -16.79 -7.23 11.21
C LEU A 100 -17.58 -8.03 10.16
N GLU A 101 -16.91 -8.57 9.15
CA GLU A 101 -17.52 -9.44 8.13
C GLU A 101 -18.21 -10.65 8.77
N GLU A 102 -17.55 -11.31 9.73
CA GLU A 102 -18.14 -12.44 10.43
C GLU A 102 -19.38 -12.04 11.24
N ARG A 103 -19.33 -10.90 11.95
CA ARG A 103 -20.47 -10.39 12.72
C ARG A 103 -21.66 -10.02 11.83
N ILE A 104 -21.40 -9.42 10.66
CA ILE A 104 -22.44 -9.10 9.67
C ILE A 104 -23.09 -10.40 9.20
N SER A 105 -22.30 -11.40 8.81
CA SER A 105 -22.83 -12.70 8.37
C SER A 105 -23.69 -13.39 9.45
N GLN A 106 -23.29 -13.29 10.73
CA GLN A 106 -24.09 -13.81 11.84
C GLN A 106 -25.40 -13.04 12.04
N LEU A 107 -25.39 -11.71 11.86
CA LEU A 107 -26.58 -10.89 11.97
C LEU A 107 -27.57 -11.15 10.82
N GLU A 108 -27.07 -11.30 9.59
CA GLU A 108 -27.89 -11.64 8.43
C GLU A 108 -28.64 -12.96 8.64
N LYS A 109 -27.94 -14.01 9.12
CA LYS A 109 -28.58 -15.30 9.43
C LYS A 109 -29.64 -15.20 10.54
N LYS A 110 -29.38 -14.38 11.57
CA LYS A 110 -30.37 -14.15 12.64
C LYS A 110 -31.58 -13.39 12.10
N LEU A 111 -31.36 -12.39 11.25
CA LEU A 111 -32.43 -11.62 10.63
C LEU A 111 -33.29 -12.51 9.73
N GLU A 112 -32.68 -13.36 8.90
CA GLU A 112 -33.38 -14.32 8.06
C GLU A 112 -34.28 -15.25 8.89
N PHE A 113 -33.78 -15.78 10.01
CA PHE A 113 -34.58 -16.62 10.91
C PHE A 113 -35.76 -15.85 11.53
N ILE A 114 -35.53 -14.60 11.93
CA ILE A 114 -36.56 -13.74 12.53
C ILE A 114 -37.63 -13.37 11.49
N GLU A 115 -37.23 -13.04 10.27
CA GLU A 115 -38.12 -12.75 9.14
C GLU A 115 -38.97 -13.97 8.77
N GLU A 116 -38.36 -15.15 8.71
CA GLU A 116 -39.06 -16.41 8.45
C GLU A 116 -40.07 -16.73 9.56
N SER A 117 -39.68 -16.56 10.84
CA SER A 117 -40.58 -16.74 11.97
C SER A 117 -41.77 -15.78 11.91
N ALA A 118 -41.53 -14.51 11.57
CA ALA A 118 -42.58 -13.52 11.41
C ALA A 118 -43.52 -13.86 10.24
N ARG A 119 -42.95 -14.28 9.10
CA ARG A 119 -43.70 -14.65 7.89
C ARG A 119 -44.64 -15.83 8.12
N ARG A 120 -44.20 -16.86 8.86
CA ARG A 120 -45.05 -18.02 9.19
C ARG A 120 -46.33 -17.63 9.93
N ARG A 121 -46.33 -16.56 10.73
CA ARG A 121 -47.53 -16.08 11.43
C ARG A 121 -48.53 -15.38 10.51
N VAL A 122 -48.06 -14.93 9.35
CA VAL A 122 -48.79 -14.03 8.48
C VAL A 122 -49.22 -14.72 7.19
N GLU A 123 -48.47 -15.74 6.75
CA GLU A 123 -48.69 -16.46 5.49
C GLU A 123 -48.51 -18.00 5.63
N GLY A 124 -48.29 -18.51 6.84
CA GLY A 124 -48.02 -19.93 7.10
C GLY A 124 -49.25 -20.72 7.55
N GLU A 125 -49.02 -21.97 7.95
CA GLU A 125 -50.06 -22.90 8.44
C GLU A 125 -50.72 -22.42 9.75
N ASP A 126 -50.01 -21.57 10.51
CA ASP A 126 -50.46 -20.94 11.75
C ASP A 126 -50.83 -19.45 11.53
N GLU A 127 -51.57 -19.14 10.47
CA GLU A 127 -51.98 -17.75 10.16
C GLU A 127 -52.74 -17.13 11.34
N CYS A 128 -52.31 -15.94 11.75
CA CYS A 128 -52.90 -15.23 12.87
C CYS A 128 -54.38 -14.89 12.60
N LYS A 129 -55.25 -15.30 13.53
CA LYS A 129 -56.70 -15.02 13.49
C LYS A 129 -57.08 -13.54 13.44
N HIS A 130 -56.13 -12.65 13.71
CA HIS A 130 -56.34 -11.20 13.71
C HIS A 130 -56.01 -10.54 12.37
N ILE A 131 -55.70 -11.30 11.32
CA ILE A 131 -55.40 -10.74 10.00
C ILE A 131 -56.69 -10.77 9.16
N ASP A 132 -57.10 -9.62 8.63
CA ASP A 132 -58.23 -9.54 7.69
C ASP A 132 -57.83 -10.04 6.28
N GLU A 133 -58.82 -10.22 5.40
CA GLU A 133 -58.60 -10.73 4.03
C GLU A 133 -57.63 -9.85 3.21
N ASP A 134 -57.55 -8.56 3.54
CA ASP A 134 -56.68 -7.58 2.87
C ASP A 134 -55.25 -7.55 3.49
N GLY A 135 -55.00 -8.34 4.54
CA GLY A 135 -53.70 -8.46 5.21
C GLY A 135 -53.45 -7.46 6.35
N PHE A 136 -54.48 -6.74 6.80
CA PHE A 136 -54.38 -5.81 7.92
C PHE A 136 -54.62 -6.52 9.26
N CYS A 137 -53.80 -6.20 10.27
CA CYS A 137 -54.06 -6.65 11.63
C CYS A 137 -55.31 -5.96 12.17
N THR A 138 -56.14 -6.69 12.91
CA THR A 138 -57.38 -6.22 13.54
C THR A 138 -57.26 -6.12 15.06
N LEU A 139 -56.14 -6.62 15.64
CA LEU A 139 -55.85 -6.53 17.07
C LEU A 139 -55.06 -5.27 17.43
N TRP A 140 -54.02 -4.97 16.65
CA TRP A 140 -53.14 -3.82 16.87
C TRP A 140 -53.56 -2.65 15.99
N CYS A 141 -53.77 -1.50 16.62
CA CYS A 141 -53.97 -0.23 15.95
C CYS A 141 -53.03 0.84 16.53
N TRP A 142 -52.83 1.90 15.75
CA TRP A 142 -52.06 3.08 16.12
C TRP A 142 -52.96 4.31 16.06
N ASP A 143 -52.70 5.28 16.93
CA ASP A 143 -53.40 6.58 16.94
C ASP A 143 -52.97 7.47 15.76
N GLU A 144 -51.77 7.22 15.21
CA GLU A 144 -51.19 7.97 14.11
C GLU A 144 -50.68 7.04 13.01
N ARG A 145 -50.65 7.58 11.78
CA ARG A 145 -50.09 6.87 10.63
C ARG A 145 -48.57 6.91 10.66
N ILE A 146 -47.95 5.74 10.49
CA ILE A 146 -46.50 5.60 10.35
C ILE A 146 -46.11 5.87 8.88
N GLU A 147 -45.17 6.79 8.66
CA GLU A 147 -44.70 7.13 7.32
C GLU A 147 -44.00 5.93 6.65
N GLY A 148 -44.31 5.70 5.37
CA GLY A 148 -43.78 4.58 4.60
C GLY A 148 -44.43 3.22 4.89
N TRP A 149 -45.34 3.15 5.86
CA TRP A 149 -46.03 1.92 6.23
C TRP A 149 -47.44 1.90 5.63
N GLU A 150 -47.88 0.73 5.19
CA GLU A 150 -49.21 0.58 4.60
C GLU A 150 -50.24 0.37 5.72
N MET A 151 -51.12 1.35 5.89
CA MET A 151 -52.08 1.34 6.98
C MET A 151 -53.50 1.72 6.50
N LYS A 152 -54.50 1.08 7.10
CA LYS A 152 -55.93 1.29 6.88
C LYS A 152 -56.47 2.21 7.98
N GLU A 153 -56.99 3.38 7.60
CA GLU A 153 -57.64 4.30 8.53
C GLU A 153 -59.09 3.84 8.77
N VAL A 154 -59.48 3.73 10.04
CA VAL A 154 -60.83 3.36 10.46
C VAL A 154 -61.29 4.36 11.53
N SER A 155 -62.53 4.85 11.40
CA SER A 155 -63.13 5.74 12.39
C SER A 155 -63.93 4.93 13.42
N VAL A 156 -63.41 4.83 14.64
CA VAL A 156 -64.02 4.09 15.75
C VAL A 156 -64.40 5.08 16.85
N ARG A 157 -65.69 5.18 17.16
CA ARG A 157 -66.24 6.08 18.21
C ARG A 157 -65.79 7.54 18.06
N GLY A 158 -65.62 8.03 16.82
CA GLY A 158 -65.22 9.40 16.52
C GLY A 158 -63.70 9.66 16.62
N LYS A 159 -62.89 8.62 16.87
CA LYS A 159 -61.43 8.68 16.78
C LYS A 159 -60.95 7.94 15.54
N LYS A 160 -59.84 8.40 14.97
CA LYS A 160 -59.16 7.71 13.88
C LYS A 160 -58.21 6.68 14.46
N GLU A 161 -58.29 5.46 13.97
CA GLU A 161 -57.39 4.37 14.27
C GLU A 161 -56.74 3.89 12.97
N TYR A 162 -55.46 3.54 13.03
CA TYR A 162 -54.67 3.08 11.90
C TYR A 162 -54.24 1.64 12.10
N TYR A 163 -54.70 0.75 11.23
CA TYR A 163 -54.39 -0.67 11.26
C TYR A 163 -53.31 -1.00 10.24
N LEU A 164 -52.27 -1.73 10.63
CA LEU A 164 -51.10 -2.00 9.81
C LEU A 164 -51.30 -3.23 8.92
N ASN A 165 -50.89 -3.15 7.64
CA ASN A 165 -50.77 -4.31 6.77
C ASN A 165 -49.59 -5.17 7.21
N VAL A 166 -49.87 -6.26 7.91
CA VAL A 166 -48.83 -7.15 8.45
C VAL A 166 -48.28 -8.11 7.41
N LYS A 167 -48.99 -8.34 6.29
CA LYS A 167 -48.44 -9.07 5.13
C LYS A 167 -47.26 -8.32 4.50
N LYS A 168 -47.32 -6.98 4.46
CA LYS A 168 -46.19 -6.15 4.00
C LYS A 168 -45.16 -5.82 5.09
N HIS A 169 -45.55 -5.90 6.36
CA HIS A 169 -44.69 -5.54 7.51
C HIS A 169 -44.71 -6.63 8.60
N PRO A 170 -44.32 -7.89 8.30
CA PRO A 170 -44.56 -9.05 9.17
C PRO A 170 -43.78 -9.00 10.49
N LEU A 171 -42.62 -8.34 10.51
CA LEU A 171 -41.77 -8.25 11.70
C LEU A 171 -42.47 -7.63 12.92
N VAL A 172 -43.47 -6.77 12.69
CA VAL A 172 -44.28 -6.18 13.78
C VAL A 172 -45.00 -7.25 14.60
N CYS A 173 -45.36 -8.38 13.97
CA CYS A 173 -46.08 -9.47 14.63
C CYS A 173 -45.24 -10.17 15.69
N LEU A 174 -43.91 -10.01 15.71
CA LEU A 174 -43.05 -10.57 16.75
C LEU A 174 -43.28 -9.93 18.12
N ALA A 175 -43.85 -8.73 18.16
CA ALA A 175 -44.19 -8.02 19.39
C ALA A 175 -45.65 -8.22 19.84
N CYS A 176 -46.44 -9.00 19.09
CA CYS A 176 -47.86 -9.20 19.39
C CYS A 176 -48.03 -10.00 20.71
N PRO A 177 -48.90 -9.55 21.65
CA PRO A 177 -49.10 -10.21 22.93
C PRO A 177 -49.88 -11.53 22.80
N ASP A 178 -50.67 -11.70 21.74
CA ASP A 178 -51.36 -12.95 21.40
C ASP A 178 -50.39 -13.92 20.68
N TYR A 179 -49.15 -14.01 21.17
CA TYR A 179 -48.13 -14.98 20.76
C TYR A 179 -48.26 -16.19 21.68
N GLU A 180 -49.30 -16.99 21.47
CA GLU A 180 -49.42 -18.35 22.01
C GLU A 180 -49.14 -19.38 20.91
#